data_AF-A0A541BY34-F1
#
_entry.id   AF-A0A541BY34-F1
#
_cell.length_a   1.000
_cell.length_b   1.000
_cell.length_c   1.000
_cell.angle_alpha   90.00
_cell.angle_beta   90.00
_cell.angle_gamma   90.00
#
_symmetry.space_group_name_H-M   'P 1'
#
loop_
_entity.id
_entity.type
_entity.pdbx_description
1 polymer ?
#
loop_
_entity_poly.entity_id
_entity_poly.type
_entity_poly.pdbx_seq_one_letter_code
_entity_poly.pdbx_strand_id
1 'polypeptide(L)'
;MARAIPLRSDFTAAELRRLARRSKDAGQARRLLALAAIYDGGTRSEAARLGNVTLQIVRDWVLRFNAEGPAGLLDRKAPGPRPRLTAEHRKALAARIDQGPIPAIHGVVRWRLSDLGQWLWEEFCVSVSLQTLSRTLRAMGYRKLSARPKHHAQAEGAVEAFKKTSLPRWQASRTSGASAPTR
;
A
#
# COMPACT_ATOMS: atom_id res chain seq x y z
N MET A 1 -20.62 -35.83 21.25
CA MET A 1 -20.72 -34.81 20.17
C MET A 1 -20.72 -33.43 20.79
N ALA A 2 -19.92 -32.48 20.28
CA ALA A 2 -19.91 -31.11 20.82
C ALA A 2 -21.23 -30.39 20.51
N ARG A 3 -21.78 -29.68 21.50
CA ARG A 3 -23.00 -28.87 21.34
C ARG A 3 -22.77 -27.80 20.27
N ALA A 4 -23.72 -27.68 19.35
CA ALA A 4 -23.57 -26.76 18.25
C ALA A 4 -23.90 -25.32 18.67
N ILE A 5 -23.13 -24.35 18.16
CA ILE A 5 -23.17 -22.94 18.58
C ILE A 5 -24.53 -22.33 18.24
N PRO A 6 -25.31 -21.82 19.21
CA PRO A 6 -26.62 -21.22 18.95
C PRO A 6 -26.48 -19.93 18.14
N LEU A 7 -27.48 -19.62 17.32
CA LEU A 7 -27.62 -18.30 16.71
C LEU A 7 -28.07 -17.29 17.78
N ARG A 8 -27.65 -16.03 17.63
CA ARG A 8 -28.17 -14.90 18.42
C ARG A 8 -29.70 -14.80 18.32
N SER A 9 -30.37 -14.33 19.37
CA SER A 9 -31.85 -14.40 19.50
C SER A 9 -32.60 -13.16 19.05
N ASP A 10 -31.89 -12.10 18.66
CA ASP A 10 -32.41 -10.80 18.23
C ASP A 10 -32.73 -10.73 16.73
N PHE A 11 -32.69 -11.87 16.04
CA PHE A 11 -33.06 -11.98 14.62
C PHE A 11 -34.03 -13.13 14.40
N THR A 12 -34.85 -12.97 13.36
CA THR A 12 -35.79 -13.99 12.89
C THR A 12 -35.48 -14.46 11.48
N ALA A 13 -35.97 -15.64 11.10
CA ALA A 13 -35.83 -16.15 9.73
C ALA A 13 -36.42 -15.18 8.68
N ALA A 14 -37.57 -14.55 8.99
CA ALA A 14 -38.22 -13.59 8.12
C ALA A 14 -37.35 -12.34 7.87
N GLU A 15 -36.68 -11.84 8.90
CA GLU A 15 -35.76 -10.71 8.78
C GLU A 15 -34.54 -11.07 7.93
N LEU A 16 -33.96 -12.25 8.11
CA LEU A 16 -32.84 -12.71 7.30
C LEU A 16 -33.23 -12.86 5.83
N ARG A 17 -34.42 -13.38 5.52
CA ARG A 17 -34.94 -13.42 4.14
C ARG A 17 -35.15 -12.02 3.55
N ARG A 18 -35.66 -11.07 4.35
CA ARG A 18 -35.79 -9.66 3.94
C ARG A 18 -34.45 -8.99 3.71
N LEU A 19 -33.42 -9.32 4.51
CA LEU A 19 -32.05 -8.84 4.31
C LEU A 19 -31.43 -9.47 3.05
N ALA A 20 -31.63 -10.77 2.83
CA ALA A 20 -31.12 -11.47 1.65
C ALA A 20 -31.66 -10.85 0.35
N ARG A 21 -32.96 -10.54 0.29
CA ARG A 21 -33.58 -9.86 -0.86
C ARG A 21 -33.03 -8.46 -1.14
N ARG A 22 -32.57 -7.76 -0.10
CA ARG A 22 -32.00 -6.39 -0.22
C ARG A 22 -30.49 -6.40 -0.42
N SER A 23 -29.84 -7.55 -0.24
CA SER A 23 -28.39 -7.68 -0.41
C SER A 23 -28.02 -7.50 -1.88
N LYS A 24 -27.02 -6.65 -2.13
CA LYS A 24 -26.37 -6.55 -3.44
C LYS A 24 -25.24 -7.58 -3.62
N ASP A 25 -24.83 -8.22 -2.53
CA ASP A 25 -23.81 -9.27 -2.53
C ASP A 25 -24.49 -10.65 -2.54
N ALA A 26 -24.24 -11.42 -3.61
CA ALA A 26 -24.83 -12.74 -3.81
C ALA A 26 -24.34 -13.77 -2.77
N GLY A 27 -23.10 -13.63 -2.29
CA GLY A 27 -22.54 -14.46 -1.23
C GLY A 27 -23.26 -14.22 0.09
N GLN A 28 -23.45 -12.96 0.47
CA GLN A 28 -24.18 -12.56 1.67
C GLN A 28 -25.63 -13.02 1.60
N ALA A 29 -26.31 -12.86 0.46
CA ALA A 29 -27.69 -13.32 0.27
C ALA A 29 -27.81 -14.84 0.53
N ARG A 30 -26.93 -15.64 -0.06
CA ARG A 30 -26.91 -17.10 0.14
C ARG A 30 -26.67 -17.49 1.61
N ARG A 31 -25.71 -16.83 2.27
CA ARG A 31 -25.38 -17.05 3.68
C ARG A 31 -26.55 -16.71 4.59
N LEU A 32 -27.24 -15.60 4.33
CA LEU A 32 -28.45 -15.18 5.07
C LEU A 32 -29.58 -16.20 4.90
N LEU A 33 -29.81 -16.72 3.69
CA LEU A 33 -30.84 -17.75 3.46
C LEU A 33 -30.51 -19.07 4.16
N ALA A 34 -29.24 -19.48 4.17
CA ALA A 34 -28.80 -20.67 4.90
C ALA A 34 -29.03 -20.53 6.41
N LEU A 35 -28.72 -19.37 7.00
CA LEU A 35 -28.98 -19.12 8.42
C LEU A 35 -30.48 -18.96 8.74
N ALA A 36 -31.28 -18.42 7.82
CA ALA A 36 -32.74 -18.34 7.97
C ALA A 36 -33.37 -19.73 8.13
N ALA A 37 -32.86 -20.74 7.41
CA ALA A 37 -33.33 -22.12 7.56
C ALA A 37 -33.08 -22.66 8.98
N ILE A 38 -31.97 -22.26 9.64
CA ILE A 38 -31.69 -22.66 11.02
C ILE A 38 -32.65 -21.97 12.00
N TYR A 39 -32.99 -20.69 11.76
CA TYR A 39 -34.00 -20.00 12.57
C TYR A 39 -35.39 -20.62 12.46
N ASP A 40 -35.74 -21.23 11.31
CA ASP A 40 -36.99 -21.98 11.14
C ASP A 40 -36.94 -23.39 11.76
N GLY A 41 -35.90 -23.71 12.54
CA GLY A 41 -35.73 -25.03 13.15
C GLY A 41 -35.07 -26.08 12.26
N GLY A 42 -34.65 -25.69 11.05
CA GLY A 42 -33.91 -26.57 10.14
C GLY A 42 -32.55 -26.99 10.70
N THR A 43 -32.08 -28.13 10.24
CA THR A 43 -30.78 -28.69 10.62
C THR A 43 -29.63 -27.90 10.01
N ARG A 44 -28.45 -27.95 10.64
CA ARG A 44 -27.23 -27.37 10.04
C ARG A 44 -26.82 -28.07 8.74
N SER A 45 -27.20 -29.33 8.56
CA SER A 45 -27.00 -30.08 7.31
C SER A 45 -27.86 -29.54 6.18
N GLU A 46 -29.10 -29.12 6.45
CA GLU A 46 -29.94 -28.41 5.48
C GLU A 46 -29.36 -27.04 5.14
N ALA A 47 -28.93 -26.27 6.13
CA ALA A 47 -28.27 -24.99 5.89
C ALA A 47 -27.00 -25.14 5.03
N ALA A 48 -26.22 -26.19 5.28
CA ALA A 48 -25.02 -26.52 4.49
C ALA A 48 -25.37 -26.86 3.03
N ARG A 49 -26.43 -27.67 2.81
CA ARG A 49 -26.95 -27.98 1.47
C ARG A 49 -27.44 -26.72 0.74
N LEU A 50 -28.22 -25.86 1.41
CA LEU A 50 -28.69 -24.59 0.84
C LEU A 50 -27.54 -23.64 0.51
N GLY A 51 -26.50 -23.63 1.35
CA GLY A 51 -25.30 -22.83 1.14
C GLY A 51 -24.33 -23.40 0.10
N ASN A 52 -24.51 -24.65 -0.32
CA ASN A 52 -23.54 -25.47 -1.06
C ASN A 52 -22.14 -25.46 -0.42
N VAL A 53 -22.09 -25.70 0.90
CA VAL A 53 -20.87 -25.62 1.71
C VAL A 53 -20.83 -26.75 2.75
N THR A 54 -19.70 -26.89 3.45
CA THR A 54 -19.55 -27.86 4.53
C THR A 54 -20.16 -27.36 5.84
N LEU A 55 -20.41 -28.27 6.79
CA LEU A 55 -20.87 -27.93 8.15
C LEU A 55 -19.92 -26.97 8.88
N GLN A 56 -18.61 -27.09 8.63
CA GLN A 56 -17.61 -26.21 9.21
C GLN A 56 -17.80 -24.77 8.73
N ILE A 57 -18.07 -24.57 7.43
CA ILE A 57 -18.31 -23.24 6.87
C ILE A 57 -19.60 -22.64 7.45
N VAL A 58 -20.66 -23.44 7.63
CA VAL A 58 -21.89 -22.98 8.31
C VAL A 58 -21.59 -22.55 9.75
N ARG A 59 -20.77 -23.31 10.48
CA ARG A 59 -20.33 -22.93 11.83
C ARG A 59 -19.59 -21.59 11.82
N ASP A 60 -18.69 -21.37 10.86
CA ASP A 60 -17.95 -20.11 10.74
C ASP A 60 -18.88 -18.93 10.37
N TRP A 61 -19.93 -19.18 9.58
CA TRP A 61 -20.96 -18.18 9.30
C TRP A 61 -21.77 -17.82 10.55
N VAL A 62 -22.16 -18.81 11.36
CA VAL A 62 -22.85 -18.59 12.64
C VAL A 62 -21.97 -17.76 13.59
N LEU A 63 -20.68 -18.09 13.70
CA LEU A 63 -19.74 -17.35 14.54
C LEU A 63 -19.63 -15.87 14.11
N ARG A 64 -19.42 -15.62 12.81
CA ARG A 64 -19.33 -14.24 12.28
C ARG A 64 -20.64 -13.48 12.42
N PHE A 65 -21.77 -14.14 12.16
CA PHE A 65 -23.09 -13.55 12.31
C PHE A 65 -23.41 -13.22 13.76
N ASN A 66 -23.02 -14.08 14.71
CA ASN A 66 -23.21 -13.80 16.12
C ASN A 66 -22.40 -12.59 16.57
N ALA A 67 -21.14 -12.46 16.12
CA ALA A 67 -20.27 -11.35 16.49
C ALA A 67 -20.68 -10.00 15.85
N GLU A 68 -21.06 -10.01 14.56
CA GLU A 68 -21.17 -8.77 13.76
C GLU A 68 -22.52 -8.61 13.04
N GLY A 69 -23.46 -9.52 13.29
CA GLY A 69 -24.77 -9.52 12.64
C GLY A 69 -24.68 -9.79 11.13
N PRO A 70 -25.65 -9.27 10.34
CA PRO A 70 -25.67 -9.45 8.89
C PRO A 70 -24.40 -8.95 8.17
N ALA A 71 -23.74 -7.93 8.71
CA ALA A 71 -22.50 -7.38 8.14
C ALA A 71 -21.34 -8.37 8.18
N GLY A 72 -21.31 -9.26 9.19
CA GLY A 72 -20.29 -10.31 9.32
C GLY A 72 -20.33 -11.37 8.20
N LEU A 73 -21.43 -11.42 7.43
CA LEU A 73 -21.62 -12.35 6.31
C LEU A 73 -21.16 -11.79 4.97
N LEU A 74 -20.71 -10.53 4.93
CA LEU A 74 -20.05 -9.96 3.75
C LEU A 74 -18.67 -10.57 3.56
N ASP A 75 -18.25 -10.70 2.31
CA ASP A 75 -16.88 -11.09 2.01
C ASP A 75 -15.95 -9.93 2.34
N ARG A 76 -15.01 -10.19 3.25
CA ARG A 76 -13.95 -9.24 3.60
C ARG A 76 -12.83 -9.39 2.61
N LYS A 77 -12.25 -8.27 2.19
CA LYS A 77 -10.99 -8.29 1.47
C LYS A 77 -9.95 -8.94 2.38
N ALA A 78 -9.38 -10.07 1.92
CA ALA A 78 -8.31 -10.73 2.66
C ALA A 78 -7.19 -9.71 2.91
N PRO A 79 -6.58 -9.70 4.10
CA PRO A 79 -5.38 -8.92 4.31
C PRO A 79 -4.36 -9.36 3.25
N GLY A 80 -3.83 -8.40 2.51
CA GLY A 80 -2.83 -8.69 1.48
C GLY A 80 -1.61 -9.41 2.07
N PRO A 81 -0.72 -9.95 1.22
CA PRO A 81 0.50 -10.59 1.69
C PRO A 81 1.28 -9.63 2.60
N ARG A 82 1.84 -10.18 3.69
CA ARG A 82 2.67 -9.39 4.61
C ARG A 82 3.83 -8.78 3.83
N PRO A 83 4.10 -7.47 3.95
CA PRO A 83 5.24 -6.85 3.27
C PRO A 83 6.55 -7.53 3.67
N ARG A 84 7.42 -7.84 2.71
CA ARG A 84 8.75 -8.44 3.00
C ARG A 84 9.64 -7.53 3.86
N LEU A 85 9.47 -6.21 3.76
CA LEU A 85 10.15 -5.22 4.58
C LEU A 85 9.28 -4.82 5.78
N THR A 86 9.63 -5.37 6.94
CA THR A 86 9.01 -5.06 8.24
C THR A 86 9.34 -3.64 8.69
N ALA A 87 8.70 -3.17 9.76
CA ALA A 87 9.02 -1.88 10.36
C ALA A 87 10.47 -1.82 10.86
N GLU A 88 10.98 -2.92 11.38
CA GLU A 88 12.36 -3.08 11.83
C GLU A 88 13.36 -2.91 10.67
N HIS A 89 13.14 -3.60 9.54
CA HIS A 89 13.99 -3.45 8.35
C HIS A 89 13.99 -2.00 7.84
N ARG A 90 12.86 -1.29 7.91
CA ARG A 90 12.77 0.11 7.50
C ARG A 90 13.54 1.04 8.43
N LYS A 91 13.49 0.79 9.75
CA LYS A 91 14.27 1.53 10.74
C LYS A 91 15.78 1.31 10.54
N ALA A 92 16.18 0.07 10.32
CA ALA A 92 17.58 -0.27 10.03
C ALA A 92 18.06 0.37 8.72
N LEU A 93 17.23 0.33 7.65
CA LEU A 93 17.52 1.02 6.39
C LEU A 93 17.72 2.52 6.58
N ALA A 94 16.87 3.18 7.38
CA ALA A 94 17.02 4.60 7.66
C ALA A 94 18.37 4.90 8.35
N ALA A 95 18.68 4.18 9.43
CA ALA A 95 19.96 4.34 10.14
C ALA A 95 21.16 4.08 9.22
N ARG A 96 21.09 3.06 8.36
CA ARG A 96 22.16 2.74 7.42
C ARG A 96 22.36 3.82 6.35
N ILE A 97 21.27 4.42 5.88
CA ILE A 97 21.33 5.54 4.92
C ILE A 97 21.93 6.77 5.59
N ASP A 98 21.51 7.09 6.81
CA ASP A 98 21.97 8.27 7.56
C ASP A 98 23.46 8.19 7.92
N GLN A 99 23.97 7.00 8.25
CA GLN A 99 25.40 6.75 8.46
C GLN A 99 26.23 6.97 7.18
N GLY A 100 25.61 6.81 6.01
CA GLY A 100 26.31 6.85 4.72
C GLY A 100 27.28 5.67 4.51
N PRO A 101 27.82 5.51 3.29
CA PRO A 101 28.82 4.49 3.03
C PRO A 101 30.21 4.94 3.48
N ILE A 102 30.96 4.02 4.09
CA ILE A 102 32.41 4.14 4.30
C ILE A 102 33.11 3.75 2.98
N PRO A 103 33.75 4.68 2.25
CA PRO A 103 34.28 4.38 0.92
C PRO A 103 35.35 3.28 0.90
N ALA A 104 36.20 3.22 1.93
CA ALA A 104 37.26 2.22 2.03
C ALA A 104 36.73 0.78 2.18
N ILE A 105 35.53 0.60 2.74
CA ILE A 105 34.93 -0.72 2.99
C ILE A 105 33.92 -1.05 1.89
N HIS A 106 33.04 -0.10 1.56
CA HIS A 106 31.92 -0.36 0.65
C HIS A 106 32.22 -0.03 -0.81
N GLY A 107 33.34 0.63 -1.10
CA GLY A 107 33.74 0.99 -2.47
C GLY A 107 32.83 2.01 -3.16
N VAL A 108 31.89 2.63 -2.43
CA VAL A 108 30.92 3.60 -2.96
C VAL A 108 30.91 4.87 -2.13
N VAL A 109 30.79 6.01 -2.81
CA VAL A 109 30.67 7.35 -2.17
C VAL A 109 29.22 7.64 -1.76
N ARG A 110 28.25 6.97 -2.41
CA ARG A 110 26.83 7.06 -2.09
C ARG A 110 26.19 5.70 -2.18
N TRP A 111 25.22 5.43 -1.32
CA TRP A 111 24.42 4.22 -1.43
C TRP A 111 23.63 4.20 -2.75
N ARG A 112 23.80 3.15 -3.54
CA ARG A 112 22.88 2.79 -4.64
C ARG A 112 21.84 1.82 -4.08
N LEU A 113 20.70 1.71 -4.77
CA LEU A 113 19.66 0.75 -4.38
C LEU A 113 20.17 -0.70 -4.39
N SER A 114 21.08 -1.04 -5.31
CA SER A 114 21.73 -2.36 -5.35
C SER A 114 22.54 -2.63 -4.08
N ASP A 115 23.27 -1.62 -3.59
CA ASP A 115 24.13 -1.76 -2.42
C ASP A 115 23.28 -1.94 -1.15
N LEU A 116 22.19 -1.18 -1.02
CA LEU A 116 21.24 -1.33 0.08
C LEU A 116 20.48 -2.67 0.02
N GLY A 117 20.21 -3.18 -1.19
CA GLY A 117 19.62 -4.50 -1.38
C GLY A 117 20.56 -5.62 -0.97
N GLN A 118 21.85 -5.49 -1.31
CA GLN A 118 22.90 -6.42 -0.90
C GLN A 118 23.10 -6.41 0.61
N TRP A 119 23.23 -5.23 1.22
CA TRP A 119 23.35 -5.08 2.67
C TRP A 119 22.16 -5.69 3.41
N LEU A 120 20.94 -5.52 2.90
CA LEU A 120 19.75 -6.10 3.51
C LEU A 120 19.75 -7.64 3.46
N TRP A 121 20.34 -8.22 2.42
CA TRP A 121 20.55 -9.67 2.35
C TRP A 121 21.62 -10.13 3.34
N GLU A 122 22.74 -9.42 3.43
CA GLU A 122 23.84 -9.77 4.33
C GLU A 122 23.44 -9.69 5.81
N GLU A 123 22.69 -8.66 6.20
CA GLU A 123 22.34 -8.41 7.60
C GLU A 123 21.08 -9.18 8.04
N PHE A 124 20.07 -9.29 7.16
CA PHE A 124 18.74 -9.81 7.53
C PHE A 124 18.30 -11.03 6.71
N CYS A 125 19.09 -11.49 5.72
CA CYS A 125 18.69 -12.53 4.77
C CYS A 125 17.38 -12.21 4.03
N VAL A 126 17.09 -10.91 3.82
CA VAL A 126 15.88 -10.46 3.14
C VAL A 126 16.21 -10.01 1.72
N SER A 127 15.76 -10.79 0.75
CA SER A 127 15.86 -10.43 -0.67
C SER A 127 14.62 -9.65 -1.12
N VAL A 128 14.81 -8.47 -1.72
CA VAL A 128 13.72 -7.68 -2.33
C VAL A 128 14.17 -7.12 -3.67
N SER A 129 13.22 -6.94 -4.60
CA SER A 129 13.53 -6.28 -5.86
C SER A 129 13.92 -4.82 -5.64
N LEU A 130 14.80 -4.28 -6.49
CA LEU A 130 15.19 -2.86 -6.46
C LEU A 130 13.98 -1.93 -6.56
N GLN A 131 12.93 -2.34 -7.28
CA GLN A 131 11.70 -1.58 -7.39
C GLN A 131 10.95 -1.53 -6.04
N THR A 132 10.87 -2.64 -5.32
CA THR A 132 10.26 -2.70 -3.98
C THR A 132 11.04 -1.84 -2.99
N LEU A 133 12.37 -1.93 -3.03
CA LEU A 133 13.23 -1.11 -2.19
C LEU A 133 13.08 0.38 -2.52
N SER A 134 13.06 0.75 -3.82
CA SER A 134 12.84 2.13 -4.26
C SER A 134 11.51 2.70 -3.77
N ARG A 135 10.41 1.93 -3.91
CA ARG A 135 9.08 2.35 -3.41
C ARG A 135 9.08 2.52 -1.90
N THR A 136 9.74 1.61 -1.19
CA THR A 136 9.84 1.67 0.29
C THR A 136 10.59 2.91 0.75
N LEU A 137 11.76 3.19 0.17
CA LEU A 137 12.53 4.39 0.49
C LEU A 137 11.77 5.68 0.14
N ARG A 138 11.05 5.71 -0.99
CA ARG A 138 10.20 6.87 -1.34
C ARG A 138 9.06 7.08 -0.34
N ALA A 139 8.42 6.00 0.12
CA ALA A 139 7.38 6.05 1.14
C ALA A 139 7.92 6.52 2.52
N MET A 140 9.19 6.21 2.80
CA MET A 140 9.92 6.72 3.97
C MET A 140 10.39 8.17 3.82
N GLY A 141 10.10 8.84 2.69
CA GLY A 141 10.48 10.24 2.44
C GLY A 141 11.81 10.44 1.72
N TYR A 142 12.62 9.39 1.52
CA TYR A 142 13.90 9.51 0.83
C TYR A 142 13.71 9.82 -0.66
N ARG A 143 14.60 10.67 -1.19
CA ARG A 143 14.67 11.04 -2.60
C ARG A 143 16.13 10.94 -3.06
N LYS A 144 16.31 10.61 -4.35
CA LYS A 144 17.64 10.63 -4.96
C LYS A 144 18.07 12.09 -5.08
N LEU A 145 18.98 12.50 -4.23
CA LEU A 145 19.68 13.78 -4.38
C LEU A 145 20.84 13.56 -5.35
N SER A 146 20.78 14.22 -6.51
CA SER A 146 21.93 14.37 -7.39
C SER A 146 22.45 15.79 -7.25
N ALA A 147 23.70 15.94 -6.78
CA ALA A 147 24.40 17.21 -6.91
C ALA A 147 24.49 17.57 -8.40
N ARG A 148 24.38 18.87 -8.73
CA ARG A 148 24.70 19.31 -10.10
C ARG A 148 26.16 18.97 -10.38
N PRO A 149 26.48 18.28 -11.49
CA PRO A 149 27.87 18.01 -11.88
C PRO A 149 28.67 19.32 -11.88
N LYS A 150 29.75 19.38 -11.10
CA LYS A 150 30.76 20.44 -11.20
C LYS A 150 31.90 19.91 -12.06
N HIS A 151 32.33 20.69 -13.05
CA HIS A 151 33.45 20.32 -13.91
C HIS A 151 34.74 20.37 -13.08
N HIS A 152 35.57 19.33 -13.11
CA HIS A 152 36.78 19.24 -12.30
C HIS A 152 37.81 20.33 -12.62
N ALA A 153 37.79 20.88 -13.84
CA ALA A 153 38.64 22.01 -14.24
C ALA A 153 38.05 23.40 -13.91
N GLN A 154 36.98 23.47 -13.11
CA GLN A 154 36.40 24.75 -12.69
C GLN A 154 37.31 25.39 -11.63
N ALA A 155 38.09 26.39 -12.03
CA ALA A 155 38.96 27.13 -11.13
C ALA A 155 38.16 27.86 -10.03
N GLU A 156 38.67 27.78 -8.79
CA GLU A 156 38.07 28.42 -7.63
C GLU A 156 38.04 29.95 -7.84
N GLY A 157 36.86 30.55 -7.74
CA GLY A 157 36.66 31.98 -7.99
C GLY A 157 36.45 32.41 -9.44
N ALA A 158 36.64 31.54 -10.45
CA ALA A 158 36.45 31.92 -11.86
C ALA A 158 34.99 32.31 -12.19
N VAL A 159 34.02 31.67 -11.54
CA VAL A 159 32.59 32.02 -11.68
C VAL A 159 32.29 33.40 -11.08
N GLU A 160 32.87 33.72 -9.93
CA GLU A 160 32.65 34.99 -9.25
C GLU A 160 33.40 36.14 -9.96
N ALA A 161 34.59 35.87 -10.50
CA ALA A 161 35.31 36.81 -11.36
C ALA A 161 34.54 37.10 -12.65
N PHE A 162 34.00 36.07 -13.32
CA PHE A 162 33.18 36.26 -14.52
C PHE A 162 31.94 37.12 -14.25
N LYS A 163 31.21 36.84 -13.15
CA LYS A 163 30.02 37.63 -12.77
C LYS A 163 30.32 39.11 -12.49
N LYS A 164 31.49 39.43 -11.93
CA LYS A 164 31.90 40.81 -11.63
C LYS A 164 32.38 41.57 -12.86
N THR A 165 32.99 40.90 -13.84
CA THR A 165 33.55 41.52 -15.05
C THR A 165 32.56 41.54 -16.21
N SER A 166 31.50 40.74 -16.17
CA SER A 166 30.44 40.79 -17.17
C SER A 166 29.55 42.02 -16.97
N LEU A 167 29.63 43.00 -17.88
CA LEU A 167 28.64 44.06 -17.97
C LEU A 167 27.25 43.45 -18.22
N PRO A 168 26.17 43.97 -17.60
CA PRO A 168 24.81 43.59 -17.96
C PRO A 168 24.48 44.11 -19.37
N ARG A 169 24.96 43.42 -20.41
CA ARG A 169 24.56 43.66 -21.79
C ARG A 169 23.25 42.94 -22.06
N TRP A 170 22.16 43.50 -21.54
CA TRP A 170 20.86 43.32 -22.16
C TRP A 170 20.67 44.44 -23.17
N GLN A 171 20.96 44.17 -24.45
CA GLN A 171 20.46 45.04 -25.50
C GLN A 171 18.96 44.81 -25.57
N ALA A 172 18.17 45.76 -25.06
CA ALA A 172 16.73 45.78 -25.28
C ALA A 172 16.51 45.75 -26.80
N SER A 173 15.87 44.69 -27.29
CA SER A 173 15.39 44.67 -28.67
C SER A 173 14.52 45.90 -28.88
N ARG A 174 14.81 46.70 -29.90
CA ARG A 174 14.01 47.89 -30.22
C ARG A 174 12.55 47.44 -30.34
N THR A 175 11.68 48.08 -29.56
CA THR A 175 10.24 47.89 -29.63
C THR A 175 9.80 48.10 -31.07
N SER A 176 9.36 47.05 -31.75
CA SER A 176 8.72 47.18 -33.05
C SER A 176 7.43 47.97 -32.84
N GLY A 177 7.40 49.22 -33.29
CA GLY A 177 6.21 50.05 -33.23
C GLY A 177 5.06 49.33 -33.93
N ALA A 178 3.95 49.13 -33.21
CA ALA A 178 2.74 48.57 -33.78
C ALA A 178 2.22 49.53 -34.87
N SER A 179 1.96 48.99 -36.06
CA SER A 179 1.31 49.74 -37.14
C SER A 179 -0.05 50.25 -36.67
N ALA A 180 -0.32 51.53 -36.93
CA ALA A 180 -1.60 52.17 -36.61
C ALA A 180 -2.77 51.51 -37.37
N PRO A 181 -3.98 51.43 -36.79
CA PRO A 181 -5.11 50.82 -37.43
C PRO A 181 -5.65 51.71 -38.56
N THR A 182 -5.82 51.12 -39.74
CA THR A 182 -6.42 51.74 -40.92
C THR A 182 -7.91 52.00 -40.67
N ARG A 183 -8.39 53.20 -41.03
CA ARG A 183 -9.82 53.53 -41.16
C ARG A 183 -10.35 53.07 -42.50
#